data_AF-A0A4U2EKT5-F1
#
_entry.id   AF-A0A4U2EKT5-F1
#
_cell.length_a   1.000
_cell.length_b   1.000
_cell.length_c   1.000
_cell.angle_alpha   90.00
_cell.angle_beta   90.00
_cell.angle_gamma   90.00
#
_symmetry.space_group_name_H-M   'P 1'
#
loop_
_entity.id
_entity.type
_entity.pdbx_description
1 polymer ?
#
loop_
_entity_poly.entity_id
_entity_poly.type
_entity_poly.pdbx_seq_one_letter_code
_entity_poly.pdbx_strand_id
1 'polypeptide(L)'
;MNQDYQITAQVQAITTTFFQSSHKTNVIDSNKDQKRSQYQFPMASEENDSIICEYQRVIKIYNKCNNDARKKLTVKMEQWFLGEAKRCGWADAKFFKCAGSTKKACFLVKQIELESIYASKH
;
A
#
# COMPACT_ATOMS: atom_id res chain seq x y z
N MET A 1 21.05 -36.90 21.56
CA MET A 1 20.82 -36.31 20.23
C MET A 1 19.31 -36.13 20.00
N ASN A 2 18.66 -35.16 20.64
CA ASN A 2 17.21 -34.94 20.41
C ASN A 2 16.63 -33.60 20.89
N GLN A 3 17.45 -32.68 21.42
CA GLN A 3 16.97 -31.40 21.95
C GLN A 3 17.12 -30.27 20.92
N ASP A 4 18.23 -30.26 20.18
CA ASP A 4 18.49 -29.27 19.11
C ASP A 4 17.49 -29.37 17.95
N TYR A 5 16.99 -30.58 17.65
CA TYR A 5 15.94 -30.79 16.65
C TYR A 5 14.61 -30.15 17.07
N GLN A 6 14.25 -30.25 18.36
CA GLN A 6 13.00 -29.69 18.86
C GLN A 6 13.05 -28.15 18.92
N ILE A 7 14.21 -27.59 19.28
CA ILE A 7 14.42 -26.13 19.24
C ILE A 7 14.34 -25.63 17.80
N THR A 8 14.98 -26.32 16.85
CA THR A 8 14.94 -25.94 15.43
C THR A 8 13.52 -26.00 14.86
N ALA A 9 12.76 -27.05 15.18
CA ALA A 9 11.39 -27.21 14.73
C ALA A 9 10.45 -26.11 15.29
N GLN A 10 10.62 -25.73 16.55
CA GLN A 10 9.82 -24.66 17.17
C GLN A 10 10.17 -23.28 16.59
N VAL A 11 11.46 -22.97 16.39
CA VAL A 11 11.90 -21.71 15.78
C VAL A 11 11.40 -21.60 14.33
N GLN A 12 11.40 -22.71 13.58
CA GLN A 12 10.81 -22.76 12.25
C GLN A 12 9.31 -22.50 12.29
N ALA A 13 8.56 -23.17 13.18
CA ALA A 13 7.10 -22.97 13.30
C ALA A 13 6.72 -21.52 13.68
N ILE A 14 7.50 -20.87 14.56
CA ILE A 14 7.27 -19.48 14.96
C ILE A 14 7.52 -18.53 13.77
N THR A 15 8.57 -18.75 13.00
CA THR A 15 8.85 -17.93 11.81
C THR A 15 7.80 -18.13 10.71
N THR A 16 7.38 -19.37 10.40
CA THR A 16 6.27 -19.58 9.43
C THR A 16 4.97 -18.93 9.89
N THR A 17 4.62 -19.03 11.18
CA THR A 17 3.39 -18.42 11.70
C THR A 17 3.44 -16.89 11.66
N PHE A 18 4.60 -16.30 11.94
CA PHE A 18 4.77 -14.84 11.90
C PHE A 18 4.63 -14.28 10.48
N PHE A 19 5.23 -14.94 9.48
CA PHE A 19 5.08 -14.54 8.07
C PHE A 19 3.67 -14.80 7.52
N GLN A 20 2.93 -15.76 8.08
CA GLN A 20 1.57 -16.09 7.62
C GLN A 20 0.50 -15.13 8.16
N SER A 21 0.77 -14.39 9.24
CA SER A 21 -0.18 -13.43 9.82
C SER A 21 -0.13 -12.02 9.19
N SER A 22 0.86 -11.72 8.34
CA SER A 22 1.05 -10.38 7.76
C SER A 22 0.35 -10.14 6.41
N HIS A 23 -0.41 -11.12 5.89
CA HIS A 23 -1.11 -10.97 4.61
C HIS A 23 -2.52 -11.59 4.64
N LYS A 24 -3.40 -11.07 5.50
CA LYS A 24 -4.84 -11.08 5.19
C LYS A 24 -5.21 -9.80 4.45
N THR A 25 -4.58 -9.57 3.30
CA THR A 25 -5.29 -8.90 2.21
C THR A 25 -6.33 -9.90 1.73
N ASN A 26 -7.61 -9.59 1.94
CA ASN A 26 -8.72 -10.25 1.25
C ASN A 26 -8.46 -10.17 -0.27
N VAL A 27 -7.80 -11.19 -0.82
CA VAL A 27 -7.79 -11.43 -2.26
C VAL A 27 -9.16 -12.00 -2.59
N ILE A 28 -10.14 -11.09 -2.73
CA ILE A 28 -11.40 -11.43 -3.38
C ILE A 28 -11.06 -11.63 -4.85
N ASP A 29 -10.93 -12.90 -5.20
CA ASP A 29 -10.81 -13.39 -6.56
C ASP A 29 -12.15 -13.12 -7.25
N SER A 30 -12.21 -12.01 -7.98
CA SER A 30 -13.36 -11.61 -8.79
C SER A 30 -12.82 -10.91 -10.03
N ASN A 31 -12.38 -11.73 -10.98
CA ASN A 31 -11.69 -11.36 -12.21
C ASN A 31 -12.45 -10.35 -13.13
N LYS A 32 -13.73 -10.06 -12.87
CA LYS A 32 -14.49 -9.01 -13.58
C LYS A 32 -14.50 -7.67 -12.84
N ASP A 33 -14.57 -7.66 -11.50
CA ASP A 33 -14.60 -6.43 -10.69
C ASP A 33 -13.20 -5.87 -10.41
N GLN A 34 -12.17 -6.73 -10.36
CA GLN A 34 -10.76 -6.30 -10.29
C GLN A 34 -10.33 -5.45 -11.50
N LYS A 35 -10.89 -5.72 -12.69
CA LYS A 35 -10.58 -4.94 -13.89
C LYS A 35 -11.10 -3.51 -13.83
N ARG A 36 -12.18 -3.25 -13.09
CA ARG A 36 -12.74 -1.91 -12.89
C ARG A 36 -12.02 -1.16 -11.76
N SER A 37 -11.70 -1.85 -10.66
CA SER A 37 -11.05 -1.26 -9.48
C SER A 37 -9.64 -0.72 -9.74
N GLN A 38 -8.89 -1.30 -10.70
CA GLN A 38 -7.58 -0.76 -11.10
C GLN A 38 -7.63 0.62 -11.78
N TYR A 39 -8.80 1.06 -12.25
CA TYR A 39 -8.98 2.38 -12.87
C TYR A 39 -9.76 3.35 -11.99
N GLN A 40 -10.21 2.92 -10.81
CA GLN A 40 -10.91 3.77 -9.86
C GLN A 40 -9.95 4.21 -8.77
N PHE A 41 -10.05 5.49 -8.40
CA PHE A 41 -9.32 6.02 -7.26
C PHE A 41 -9.84 5.34 -5.98
N PRO A 42 -8.97 4.78 -5.13
CA PRO A 42 -9.40 4.16 -3.87
C PRO A 42 -10.02 5.22 -2.95
N MET A 43 -11.25 4.98 -2.47
CA MET A 43 -11.87 5.86 -1.47
C MET A 43 -11.43 5.44 -0.07
N ALA A 44 -11.27 6.40 0.83
CA ALA A 44 -11.11 6.08 2.24
C ALA A 44 -12.42 5.46 2.76
N SER A 45 -12.37 4.23 3.27
CA SER A 45 -13.51 3.55 3.88
C SER A 45 -13.20 3.16 5.33
N GLU A 46 -14.21 2.69 6.06
CA GLU A 46 -14.03 2.21 7.45
C GLU A 46 -13.13 0.98 7.54
N GLU A 47 -13.04 0.19 6.47
CA GLU A 47 -12.33 -1.09 6.49
C GLU A 47 -10.83 -0.98 6.14
N ASN A 48 -10.35 0.19 5.66
CA ASN A 48 -8.97 0.37 5.21
C ASN A 48 -8.36 1.65 5.80
N ASP A 49 -7.48 1.50 6.79
CA ASP A 49 -6.73 2.63 7.38
C ASP A 49 -5.58 3.10 6.49
N SER A 50 -5.07 2.21 5.63
CA SER A 50 -4.05 2.57 4.65
C SER A 50 -4.12 1.71 3.38
N ILE A 51 -3.66 2.27 2.25
CA ILE A 51 -3.61 1.58 0.96
C ILE A 51 -2.30 1.93 0.25
N ILE A 52 -1.67 0.92 -0.37
CA ILE A 52 -0.57 1.13 -1.30
C ILE A 52 -1.11 1.08 -2.73
N CYS A 53 -0.84 2.15 -3.49
CA CYS A 53 -1.16 2.28 -4.90
C CYS A 53 0.12 2.28 -5.73
N GLU A 54 0.39 1.18 -6.44
CA GLU A 54 1.58 1.05 -7.29
C GLU A 54 1.55 2.03 -8.48
N TYR A 55 2.73 2.42 -9.00
CA TYR A 55 2.81 3.37 -10.13
C TYR A 55 1.95 2.97 -11.35
N GLN A 56 1.83 1.68 -11.68
CA GLN A 56 0.98 1.23 -12.80
C GLN A 56 -0.47 1.61 -12.59
N ARG A 57 -0.97 1.45 -11.36
CA ARG A 57 -2.34 1.81 -11.00
C ARG A 57 -2.53 3.32 -11.00
N VAL A 58 -1.58 4.08 -10.47
CA VAL A 58 -1.57 5.56 -10.54
C VAL A 58 -1.67 6.05 -11.99
N ILE A 59 -0.87 5.49 -12.90
CA ILE A 59 -0.88 5.85 -14.33
C ILE A 59 -2.23 5.52 -14.97
N LYS A 60 -2.78 4.32 -14.70
CA LYS A 60 -4.10 3.90 -15.22
C LYS A 60 -5.22 4.83 -14.76
N ILE A 61 -5.24 5.20 -13.48
CA ILE A 61 -6.24 6.10 -12.90
C ILE A 61 -6.11 7.49 -13.54
N TYR A 62 -4.90 8.06 -13.60
CA TYR A 62 -4.66 9.37 -14.22
C TYR A 62 -5.13 9.41 -15.68
N ASN A 63 -4.72 8.41 -16.47
CA ASN A 63 -5.05 8.33 -17.89
C ASN A 63 -6.58 8.28 -18.11
N LYS A 64 -7.31 7.52 -17.27
CA LYS A 64 -8.77 7.45 -17.35
C LYS A 64 -9.43 8.79 -17.01
N CYS A 65 -8.99 9.45 -15.94
CA CYS A 65 -9.60 10.72 -15.49
C CYS A 65 -9.29 11.90 -16.42
N ASN A 66 -8.13 11.89 -17.08
CA ASN A 66 -7.65 13.00 -17.91
C ASN A 66 -7.72 12.70 -19.42
N ASN A 67 -8.28 11.55 -19.80
CA ASN A 67 -8.31 11.05 -21.19
C ASN A 67 -6.93 11.10 -21.88
N ASP A 68 -5.89 10.67 -21.15
CA ASP A 68 -4.47 10.69 -21.56
C ASP A 68 -3.96 9.24 -21.76
N ALA A 69 -2.78 9.08 -22.35
CA ALA A 69 -2.15 7.79 -22.65
C ALA A 69 -0.68 7.73 -22.19
N ARG A 70 -0.41 8.25 -20.98
CA ARG A 70 0.94 8.25 -20.41
C ARG A 70 1.42 6.83 -20.11
N LYS A 71 2.71 6.59 -20.36
CA LYS A 71 3.40 5.30 -20.07
C LYS A 71 4.36 5.37 -18.87
N LYS A 72 4.66 6.58 -18.39
CA LYS A 72 5.62 6.82 -17.30
C LYS A 72 4.97 7.73 -16.26
N LEU A 73 5.25 7.46 -14.99
CA LEU A 73 4.86 8.32 -13.89
C LEU A 73 5.70 9.60 -13.95
N THR A 74 5.04 10.76 -13.84
CA THR A 74 5.69 12.07 -13.83
C THR A 74 5.37 12.81 -12.54
N VAL A 75 6.19 13.80 -12.20
CA VAL A 75 5.94 14.65 -11.01
C VAL A 75 4.57 15.31 -11.06
N LYS A 76 4.10 15.73 -12.25
CA LYS A 76 2.74 16.29 -12.43
C LYS A 76 1.65 15.28 -12.05
N MET A 77 1.82 14.02 -12.44
CA MET A 77 0.87 12.95 -12.09
C MET A 77 0.92 12.63 -10.60
N GLU A 78 2.10 12.66 -9.97
CA GLU A 78 2.24 12.51 -8.53
C GLU A 78 1.47 13.62 -7.80
N GLN A 79 1.70 14.89 -8.15
CA GLN A 79 0.99 16.02 -7.55
C GLN A 79 -0.53 15.96 -7.76
N TRP A 80 -0.97 15.60 -8.97
CA TRP A 80 -2.38 15.37 -9.25
C TRP A 80 -2.97 14.29 -8.34
N PHE A 81 -2.28 13.14 -8.21
CA PHE A 81 -2.76 12.02 -7.41
C PHE A 81 -2.84 12.36 -5.92
N LEU A 82 -1.89 13.15 -5.39
CA LEU A 82 -1.90 13.65 -4.02
C LEU A 82 -3.10 14.59 -3.77
N GLY A 83 -3.43 15.45 -4.74
CA GLY A 83 -4.62 16.30 -4.68
C GLY A 83 -5.91 15.47 -4.68
N GLU A 84 -5.98 14.46 -5.53
CA GLU A 84 -7.15 13.57 -5.61
C GLU A 84 -7.31 12.72 -4.33
N ALA A 85 -6.22 12.29 -3.71
CA ALA A 85 -6.25 11.59 -2.42
C ALA A 85 -7.00 12.39 -1.35
N LYS A 86 -6.69 13.68 -1.22
CA LYS A 86 -7.37 14.58 -0.27
C LYS A 86 -8.85 14.72 -0.60
N ARG A 87 -9.20 14.85 -1.89
CA ARG A 87 -10.60 14.92 -2.34
C ARG A 87 -11.38 13.64 -2.03
N CYS A 88 -10.71 12.49 -2.06
CA CYS A 88 -11.29 11.18 -1.75
C CYS A 88 -11.26 10.82 -0.25
N GLY A 89 -10.97 11.78 0.63
CA GLY A 89 -11.07 11.61 2.08
C GLY A 89 -9.84 10.98 2.75
N TRP A 90 -8.71 10.88 2.05
CA TRP A 90 -7.45 10.45 2.67
C TRP A 90 -6.81 11.61 3.45
N ALA A 91 -6.32 11.34 4.66
CA ALA A 91 -5.67 12.34 5.49
C ALA A 91 -4.25 12.67 4.99
N ASP A 92 -3.49 11.66 4.58
CA ASP A 92 -2.17 11.86 3.98
C ASP A 92 -1.94 10.91 2.80
N ALA A 93 -1.06 11.35 1.90
CA ALA A 93 -0.64 10.61 0.75
C ALA A 93 0.83 10.91 0.43
N LYS A 94 1.64 9.88 0.22
CA LYS A 94 3.07 10.07 -0.08
C LYS A 94 3.61 9.04 -1.04
N PHE A 95 4.43 9.49 -1.97
CA PHE A 95 5.13 8.62 -2.89
C PHE A 95 6.47 8.15 -2.30
N PHE A 96 6.69 6.84 -2.34
CA PHE A 96 7.93 6.20 -1.94
C PHE A 96 8.56 5.47 -3.12
N LYS A 97 9.89 5.49 -3.20
CA LYS A 97 10.64 4.70 -4.18
C LYS A 97 10.70 3.25 -3.69
N CYS A 98 10.35 2.30 -4.55
CA CYS A 98 10.45 0.89 -4.21
C CYS A 98 11.93 0.48 -4.14
N ALA A 99 12.31 -0.28 -3.12
CA ALA A 99 13.68 -0.78 -2.95
C ALA A 99 14.15 -1.51 -4.23
N GLY A 100 15.37 -1.21 -4.69
CA GLY A 100 15.93 -1.79 -5.92
C GLY A 100 15.25 -1.38 -7.23
N SER A 101 14.32 -0.41 -7.23
CA SER A 101 13.62 0.04 -8.43
C SER A 101 13.66 1.55 -8.62
N THR A 102 13.55 2.00 -9.88
CA THR A 102 13.28 3.41 -10.21
C THR A 102 11.80 3.76 -10.07
N LYS A 103 10.94 2.76 -9.85
CA LYS A 103 9.49 2.92 -9.72
C LYS A 103 9.13 3.43 -8.33
N LYS A 104 8.01 4.13 -8.26
CA LYS A 104 7.42 4.63 -7.01
C LYS A 104 6.08 3.95 -6.74
N ALA A 105 5.61 4.04 -5.51
CA ALA A 105 4.23 3.73 -5.13
C ALA A 105 3.70 4.85 -4.23
N CYS A 106 2.41 5.14 -4.33
CA CYS A 106 1.75 6.08 -3.42
C CYS A 106 1.18 5.29 -2.24
N PHE A 107 1.57 5.67 -1.03
CA PHE A 107 0.93 5.23 0.19
C PHE A 107 -0.16 6.26 0.56
N LEU A 108 -1.36 5.77 0.84
CA LEU A 108 -2.53 6.54 1.24
C LEU A 108 -2.86 6.17 2.67
N VAL A 109 -3.09 7.16 3.54
CA VAL A 109 -3.34 6.96 4.96
C VAL A 109 -4.55 7.75 5.40
N LYS A 110 -5.47 7.07 6.10
CA LYS A 110 -6.75 7.64 6.55
C LYS A 110 -6.60 8.48 7.82
N GLN A 111 -5.71 8.10 8.72
CA GLN A 111 -5.40 8.84 9.94
C GLN A 111 -3.89 8.90 10.13
N ILE A 112 -3.37 10.10 10.42
CA ILE A 112 -2.01 10.23 10.91
C ILE A 112 -2.09 9.85 12.39
N GLU A 113 -1.82 8.59 12.72
CA GLU A 113 -1.42 8.28 14.08
C GLU A 113 -0.11 9.03 14.32
N LEU A 114 -0.24 10.20 14.97
CA LEU A 114 0.86 10.82 15.67
C LEU A 114 1.23 9.85 16.80
N GLU A 115 1.98 8.79 16.48
CA GLU A 115 2.83 8.20 17.50
C GLU A 115 3.71 9.35 17.98
N SER A 116 3.47 9.79 19.21
CA SER A 116 4.33 10.72 19.92
C SER A 116 5.66 10.04 20.18
N ILE A 117 6.46 9.89 19.14
CA ILE A 117 7.85 9.47 19.27
C ILE A 117 8.54 10.65 19.98
N TYR A 118 9.08 10.36 21.16
CA TYR A 118 9.74 11.24 22.14
C TYR A 118 8.92 11.71 23.35
N ALA A 119 8.51 10.75 24.19
CA ALA A 119 8.68 10.88 25.64
C ALA A 119 9.76 9.89 26.10
N SER A 120 11.01 10.14 25.72
CA SER A 120 12.17 9.45 26.31
C SER A 120 13.25 10.47 26.62
N LYS A 121 13.13 11.08 27.80
CA LYS A 121 14.23 11.45 28.70
C LYS A 121 13.66 11.66 30.10
N HIS A 122 13.82 10.67 30.96
CA HIS A 122 14.13 10.88 32.38
C HIS A 122 14.80 9.62 32.94
#